data_AF-G5BYG2-F1
#
_entry.id   AF-G5BYG2-F1
#
_cell.length_a   1.000
_cell.length_b   1.000
_cell.length_c   1.000
_cell.angle_alpha   90.00
_cell.angle_beta   90.00
_cell.angle_gamma   90.00
#
_symmetry.space_group_name_H-M   'P 1'
#
loop_
_entity.id
_entity.type
_entity.pdbx_description
1 polymer ?
#
loop_
_entity_poly.entity_id
_entity_poly.type
_entity_poly.pdbx_seq_one_letter_code
_entity_poly.pdbx_strand_id
1 'polypeptide(L)'
;MVEPRDKALQDYRKKLLEHKETDGRLKELREQLKELIKQYEKSENDLKALQSVGQIVGEMLKQLTEENFIVKATNGPRYIVDCRRQLDKTGMFAIRADHDFVVQEDFMKAVRKVADSKKLESKLDYKPV
;
A
#
# COMPACT_ATOMS: atom_id res chain seq x y z
N MET A 1 50.16 -51.73 -11.91
CA MET A 1 50.23 -50.31 -11.49
C MET A 1 49.37 -49.53 -12.46
N VAL A 2 48.36 -48.80 -11.97
CA VAL A 2 47.50 -47.97 -12.83
C VAL A 2 48.33 -46.81 -13.37
N GLU A 3 48.27 -46.56 -14.67
CA GLU A 3 49.02 -45.46 -15.28
C GLU A 3 48.68 -44.13 -14.60
N PRO A 4 49.65 -43.22 -14.37
CA PRO A 4 49.41 -41.93 -13.73
C PRO A 4 48.31 -41.11 -14.41
N ARG A 5 48.16 -41.30 -15.73
CA ARG A 5 47.12 -40.69 -16.57
C ARG A 5 45.71 -41.15 -16.19
N ASP A 6 45.51 -42.44 -15.95
CA ASP A 6 44.20 -43.00 -15.60
C ASP A 6 43.76 -42.57 -14.20
N LYS A 7 44.71 -42.45 -13.27
CA LYS A 7 44.46 -41.93 -11.93
C LYS A 7 44.03 -40.46 -11.96
N ALA A 8 44.74 -39.63 -12.72
CA ALA A 8 44.37 -38.22 -12.91
C ALA A 8 42.99 -38.06 -13.56
N LEU A 9 42.64 -38.88 -14.56
CA LEU A 9 41.32 -38.88 -15.19
C LEU A 9 40.20 -39.31 -14.23
N GLN A 10 40.46 -40.28 -13.34
CA GLN A 10 39.50 -40.67 -12.31
C GLN A 10 39.25 -39.56 -11.30
N ASP A 11 40.30 -38.85 -10.86
CA ASP A 11 40.17 -37.73 -9.92
C ASP A 11 39.42 -36.54 -10.55
N TYR A 12 39.67 -36.25 -11.83
CA TYR A 12 38.89 -35.25 -12.57
C TYR A 12 37.40 -35.64 -12.69
N ARG A 13 37.10 -36.91 -12.96
CA ARG A 13 35.71 -37.40 -13.02
C ARG A 13 35.00 -37.28 -11.68
N LYS A 14 35.69 -37.56 -10.57
CA LYS A 14 35.14 -37.39 -9.21
C LYS A 14 34.81 -35.93 -8.93
N LYS A 15 35.72 -35.00 -9.22
CA LYS A 15 35.47 -33.56 -9.06
C LYS A 15 34.31 -33.05 -9.92
N LEU A 16 34.14 -33.58 -11.14
CA LEU A 16 33.00 -33.24 -12.00
C LEU A 16 31.67 -33.77 -11.45
N LEU A 17 31.68 -34.94 -10.80
CA LEU A 17 30.50 -35.47 -10.11
C LEU A 17 30.13 -34.61 -8.89
N GLU A 18 31.11 -34.26 -8.07
CA GLU A 18 30.91 -33.37 -6.92
C GLU A 18 30.33 -32.01 -7.35
N HIS A 19 30.87 -31.41 -8.42
CA HIS A 19 30.34 -30.15 -8.95
C HIS A 19 28.88 -30.26 -9.40
N LYS A 20 28.52 -31.38 -10.07
CA LYS A 20 27.13 -31.63 -10.49
C LYS A 20 26.19 -31.81 -9.30
N GLU A 21 26.63 -32.50 -8.25
CA GLU A 21 25.85 -32.66 -7.02
C GLU A 21 25.65 -31.32 -6.30
N THR A 22 26.71 -30.51 -6.19
CA THR A 22 26.61 -29.18 -5.58
C THR A 22 25.73 -28.24 -6.38
N ASP A 23 25.78 -28.27 -7.72
CA ASP A 23 24.89 -27.49 -8.57
C ASP A 23 23.43 -27.91 -8.42
N GLY A 24 23.17 -29.21 -8.26
CA GLY A 24 21.84 -29.75 -7.97
C GLY A 24 21.29 -29.18 -6.67
N ARG A 25 22.04 -29.32 -5.56
CA ARG A 25 21.66 -28.77 -4.25
C ARG A 25 21.48 -27.25 -4.30
N LEU A 26 22.32 -26.54 -5.05
CA LEU A 26 22.24 -25.09 -5.18
C LEU A 26 20.97 -24.65 -5.92
N LYS A 27 20.52 -25.41 -6.91
CA LYS A 27 19.24 -25.16 -7.60
C LYS A 27 18.04 -25.38 -6.67
N GLU A 28 18.03 -26.49 -5.94
CA GLU A 28 16.97 -26.80 -4.96
C GLU A 28 16.89 -25.73 -3.87
N LEU A 29 18.02 -25.34 -3.30
CA LEU A 29 18.08 -24.28 -2.28
C LEU A 29 17.62 -22.92 -2.83
N ARG A 30 17.90 -22.61 -4.10
CA ARG A 30 17.40 -21.38 -4.74
C ARG A 30 15.89 -21.39 -4.93
N GLU A 31 15.29 -22.53 -5.24
CA GLU A 31 13.84 -22.66 -5.35
C GLU A 31 13.17 -22.50 -3.98
N GLN A 32 13.68 -23.19 -2.95
CA GLN A 32 13.21 -23.05 -1.57
C GLN A 32 13.30 -21.61 -1.07
N LEU A 33 14.41 -20.92 -1.36
CA LEU A 33 14.61 -19.52 -0.97
C LEU A 33 13.57 -18.61 -1.62
N LYS A 34 13.24 -18.81 -2.91
CA LYS A 34 12.20 -18.04 -3.59
C LYS A 34 10.81 -18.27 -2.99
N GLU A 35 10.48 -19.51 -2.64
CA GLU A 35 9.21 -19.82 -1.98
C GLU A 35 9.14 -19.19 -0.60
N LEU A 36 10.23 -19.26 0.17
CA LEU A 36 10.31 -18.70 1.51
C LEU A 36 10.20 -17.17 1.50
N ILE A 37 10.83 -16.48 0.53
CA ILE A 37 10.67 -15.03 0.36
C ILE A 37 9.20 -14.67 0.10
N LYS A 38 8.51 -15.39 -0.78
CA LYS A 38 7.08 -15.12 -1.05
C LYS A 38 6.21 -15.29 0.20
N GLN A 39 6.47 -16.33 0.99
CA GLN A 39 5.76 -16.56 2.24
C GLN A 39 6.06 -15.46 3.26
N TYR A 40 7.33 -15.06 3.35
CA TYR A 40 7.76 -13.98 4.22
C TYR A 40 7.09 -12.65 3.85
N GLU A 41 7.11 -12.26 2.57
CA GLU A 41 6.44 -11.04 2.08
C GLU A 41 4.93 -11.06 2.37
N LYS A 42 4.27 -12.20 2.16
CA LYS A 42 2.86 -12.36 2.51
C LYS A 42 2.63 -12.13 3.99
N SER A 43 3.43 -12.77 4.85
CA SER A 43 3.30 -12.64 6.31
C SER A 43 3.57 -11.20 6.80
N GLU A 44 4.52 -10.49 6.20
CA GLU A 44 4.77 -9.08 6.52
C GLU A 44 3.59 -8.19 6.13
N ASN A 45 2.98 -8.44 4.97
CA ASN A 45 1.81 -7.69 4.51
C ASN A 45 0.60 -7.93 5.40
N ASP A 46 0.39 -9.17 5.83
CA ASP A 46 -0.67 -9.53 6.77
C ASP A 46 -0.46 -8.84 8.13
N LEU A 47 0.78 -8.78 8.62
CA LEU A 47 1.12 -8.10 9.88
C LEU A 47 0.90 -6.58 9.78
N LYS A 48 1.30 -5.96 8.66
CA LYS A 48 1.02 -4.54 8.39
C LYS A 48 -0.49 -4.28 8.29
N ALA A 49 -1.27 -5.19 7.71
CA ALA A 49 -2.72 -5.07 7.63
C ALA A 49 -3.37 -5.15 9.02
N LEU A 50 -2.87 -5.98 9.94
CA LEU A 50 -3.37 -6.05 11.32
C LEU A 50 -3.15 -4.77 12.13
N GLN A 51 -2.16 -3.95 11.77
CA GLN A 51 -1.96 -2.64 12.40
C GLN A 51 -3.01 -1.61 11.97
N SER A 52 -3.79 -1.89 10.93
CA SER A 52 -4.85 -0.98 10.52
C SER A 52 -5.99 -0.99 11.53
N VAL A 53 -6.40 0.20 11.95
CA VAL A 53 -7.58 0.38 12.80
C VAL A 53 -8.83 0.52 11.92
N GLY A 54 -9.90 -0.18 12.30
CA GLY A 54 -11.20 -0.05 11.65
C GLY A 54 -11.76 1.36 11.81
N GLN A 55 -12.34 1.90 10.74
CA GLN A 55 -13.01 3.20 10.75
C GLN A 55 -14.52 3.01 10.90
N ILE A 56 -15.18 3.91 11.63
CA ILE A 56 -16.64 3.89 11.77
C ILE A 56 -17.26 4.40 10.48
N VAL A 57 -18.23 3.65 9.96
CA VAL A 57 -19.03 4.06 8.80
C VAL A 57 -20.24 4.86 9.29
N GLY A 58 -20.61 5.90 8.54
CA GLY A 58 -21.76 6.75 8.87
C GLY A 58 -22.24 7.53 7.66
N GLU A 59 -23.46 8.05 7.77
CA GLU A 59 -24.08 8.90 6.76
C GLU A 59 -23.85 10.37 7.10
N MET A 60 -23.46 11.16 6.11
CA MET A 60 -23.37 12.62 6.26
C MET A 60 -24.78 13.21 6.13
N LEU A 61 -25.20 13.97 7.15
CA LEU A 61 -26.51 14.60 7.16
C LEU A 61 -26.45 16.05 6.68
N LYS A 62 -25.59 16.86 7.30
CA LYS A 62 -25.56 18.30 7.03
C LYS A 62 -24.21 18.90 7.37
N GLN A 63 -23.77 19.85 6.56
CA GLN A 63 -22.60 20.67 6.88
C GLN A 63 -22.99 21.80 7.84
N LEU A 64 -22.23 21.96 8.93
CA LEU A 64 -22.44 23.07 9.87
C LEU A 64 -21.49 24.23 9.56
N THR A 65 -20.21 23.94 9.43
CA THR A 65 -19.15 24.91 9.09
C THR A 65 -18.30 24.37 7.94
N GLU A 66 -17.30 25.12 7.47
CA GLU A 66 -16.47 24.63 6.36
C GLU A 66 -15.66 23.36 6.67
N GLU A 67 -15.34 23.13 7.94
CA GLU A 67 -14.54 21.99 8.40
C GLU A 67 -15.37 20.96 9.20
N ASN A 68 -16.55 21.35 9.72
CA ASN A 68 -17.34 20.52 10.64
C ASN A 68 -18.66 20.06 9.99
N PHE A 69 -18.96 18.77 10.16
CA PHE A 69 -20.10 18.08 9.56
C PHE A 69 -20.88 17.29 10.61
N ILE A 70 -22.19 17.19 10.40
CA ILE A 70 -23.04 16.31 11.20
C ILE A 70 -23.09 14.94 10.51
N VAL A 71 -22.58 13.94 11.21
CA VAL A 71 -22.54 12.55 10.76
C VAL A 71 -23.44 11.72 11.67
N LYS A 72 -24.27 10.86 11.08
CA LYS A 72 -25.02 9.83 11.80
C LYS A 72 -24.25 8.52 11.70
N ALA A 73 -23.80 8.00 12.83
CA ALA A 73 -23.18 6.67 12.85
C ALA A 73 -24.23 5.61 12.51
N THR A 74 -23.81 4.47 11.94
CA THR A 74 -24.71 3.33 11.68
C THR A 74 -25.44 2.88 12.96
N ASN A 75 -24.82 3.09 14.12
CA ASN A 75 -25.37 2.78 15.43
C ASN A 75 -26.52 3.71 15.87
N GLY A 76 -26.85 4.76 15.11
CA GLY A 76 -27.93 5.71 15.39
C GLY A 76 -27.57 7.09 15.95
N PRO A 77 -26.54 7.29 16.82
CA PRO A 77 -26.24 8.59 17.37
C PRO A 77 -25.64 9.54 16.31
N ARG A 78 -25.87 10.84 16.50
CA ARG A 78 -25.37 11.91 15.64
C ARG A 78 -24.17 12.59 16.31
N TYR A 79 -23.08 12.73 15.56
CA TYR A 79 -21.86 13.37 15.99
C TYR A 79 -21.55 14.59 15.12
N ILE A 80 -20.84 15.55 15.70
CA ILE A 80 -20.18 16.61 14.96
C ILE A 80 -18.75 16.14 14.74
N VAL A 81 -18.33 16.05 13.48
CA VAL A 81 -17.04 15.49 13.07
C VAL A 81 -16.32 16.48 12.17
N ASP A 82 -15.02 16.62 12.37
CA ASP A 82 -14.16 17.40 11.51
C ASP A 82 -13.59 16.53 10.39
N CYS A 83 -13.45 17.11 9.20
CA CYS A 83 -12.93 16.38 8.05
C CYS A 83 -11.46 16.68 7.79
N ARG A 84 -10.73 15.65 7.35
CA ARG A 84 -9.34 15.79 6.94
C ARG A 84 -9.24 16.72 5.74
N ARG A 85 -8.38 17.75 5.82
CA ARG A 85 -8.25 18.82 4.81
C ARG A 85 -7.89 18.34 3.40
N GLN A 86 -7.29 17.15 3.28
CA GLN A 86 -6.87 16.54 2.02
C GLN A 86 -8.00 15.79 1.29
N LEU A 87 -9.18 15.65 1.89
CA LEU A 87 -10.31 14.97 1.26
C LEU A 87 -10.97 15.87 0.20
N ASP A 88 -11.31 15.27 -0.93
CA ASP A 88 -11.94 15.97 -2.04
C ASP A 88 -13.37 16.36 -1.65
N LYS A 89 -13.64 17.66 -1.59
CA LYS A 89 -14.86 18.22 -1.01
C LYS A 89 -16.07 18.13 -1.97
N THR A 90 -15.92 17.48 -3.13
CA THR A 90 -16.94 17.40 -4.19
C THR A 90 -18.28 16.88 -3.68
N GLY A 91 -18.28 15.72 -3.02
CA GLY A 91 -19.49 15.14 -2.41
C GLY A 91 -20.04 15.99 -1.25
N MET A 92 -19.19 16.77 -0.58
CA MET A 92 -19.59 17.64 0.52
C MET A 92 -20.31 18.90 0.01
N PHE A 93 -19.97 19.40 -1.17
CA PHE A 93 -20.69 20.51 -1.80
C PHE A 93 -22.08 20.11 -2.27
N ALA A 94 -22.24 18.90 -2.80
CA ALA A 94 -23.56 18.36 -3.13
C ALA A 94 -24.47 18.28 -1.88
N ILE A 95 -23.93 17.79 -0.76
CA ILE A 95 -24.64 17.77 0.53
C ILE A 95 -24.93 19.19 1.06
N ARG A 96 -24.05 20.16 0.82
CA ARG A 96 -24.29 21.56 1.20
C ARG A 96 -25.46 22.19 0.44
N ALA A 97 -25.67 21.75 -0.80
CA ALA A 97 -26.72 22.26 -1.68
C ALA A 97 -28.01 21.43 -1.65
N ASP A 98 -28.11 20.44 -0.75
CA ASP A 98 -29.21 19.48 -0.67
C ASP A 98 -29.47 18.78 -2.03
N HIS A 99 -28.40 18.51 -2.80
CA HIS A 99 -28.49 17.81 -4.08
C HIS A 99 -28.51 16.29 -3.86
N ASP A 100 -29.44 15.59 -4.50
CA ASP A 100 -29.54 14.11 -4.47
C ASP A 100 -28.36 13.42 -5.19
N PHE A 101 -27.69 14.12 -6.11
CA PHE A 101 -26.55 13.63 -6.87
C PHE A 101 -25.51 14.73 -7.08
N VAL A 102 -24.24 14.35 -7.27
CA VAL A 102 -23.15 15.32 -7.49
C VAL A 102 -23.31 15.97 -8.86
N VAL A 103 -23.51 17.30 -8.87
CA VAL A 103 -23.68 18.08 -10.11
C VAL A 103 -22.35 18.70 -10.53
N GLN A 104 -22.19 19.03 -11.82
CA GLN A 104 -20.98 19.66 -12.36
C GLN A 104 -20.58 20.96 -11.63
N GLU A 105 -21.55 21.71 -11.09
CA GLU A 105 -21.28 22.89 -10.26
C GLU A 105 -20.53 22.56 -8.97
N ASP A 106 -20.85 21.43 -8.34
CA ASP A 106 -20.21 20.96 -7.09
C ASP A 106 -18.76 20.57 -7.34
N PHE A 107 -18.50 19.94 -8.49
CA PHE A 107 -17.15 19.67 -8.98
C PHE A 107 -16.34 20.95 -9.20
N MET A 108 -16.92 21.94 -9.89
CA MET A 108 -16.26 23.21 -10.17
C MET A 108 -15.93 24.00 -8.90
N LYS A 109 -16.83 24.00 -7.90
CA LYS A 109 -16.59 24.62 -6.59
C LYS A 109 -15.49 23.90 -5.81
N ALA A 110 -15.44 22.57 -5.87
CA ALA A 110 -14.40 21.79 -5.22
C ALA A 110 -13.01 22.02 -5.82
N VAL A 111 -12.88 22.00 -7.15
CA VAL A 111 -11.61 22.22 -7.83
C VAL A 111 -11.03 23.60 -7.52
N ARG A 112 -11.88 24.65 -7.46
CA ARG A 112 -11.45 26.00 -7.06
C ARG A 112 -10.89 26.01 -5.63
N LYS A 113 -11.59 25.36 -4.69
CA LYS A 113 -11.14 25.30 -3.28
C LYS A 113 -9.85 24.48 -3.10
N VAL A 114 -9.67 23.41 -3.88
CA VAL A 114 -8.41 22.64 -3.90
C VAL A 114 -7.27 23.47 -4.49
N ALA A 115 -7.52 24.21 -5.57
CA ALA A 115 -6.53 25.11 -6.15
C ALA A 115 -6.09 26.20 -5.17
N ASP A 116 -7.02 26.79 -4.41
CA ASP A 116 -6.70 27.80 -3.41
C ASP A 116 -5.97 27.22 -2.19
N SER A 117 -6.31 25.99 -1.78
CA SER A 117 -5.59 25.28 -0.71
C SER A 117 -4.15 24.95 -1.12
N LYS A 118 -3.94 24.50 -2.37
CA LYS A 118 -2.60 24.20 -2.92
C LYS A 118 -1.72 25.44 -3.08
N LYS A 119 -2.29 26.64 -3.29
CA LYS A 119 -1.52 27.89 -3.29
C LYS A 119 -0.96 28.24 -1.91
N LEU A 120 -1.59 27.74 -0.83
CA LEU A 120 -1.18 27.98 0.55
C LEU A 120 -0.12 26.98 1.05
N GLU A 121 0.02 25.82 0.41
CA GLU A 121 1.07 24.85 0.75
C GLU A 121 2.43 25.34 0.20
N SER A 122 3.34 25.70 1.09
CA SER A 122 4.74 25.96 0.72
C SER A 122 5.40 24.66 0.26
N LYS A 123 6.26 24.74 -0.78
CA LYS A 123 7.09 23.59 -1.20
C LYS A 123 8.01 23.19 -0.05
N LEU A 124 7.73 22.06 0.58
CA LEU A 124 8.64 21.42 1.52
C LEU A 124 9.66 20.62 0.71
N ASP A 125 10.78 21.24 0.35
CA ASP A 125 11.90 20.54 -0.30
C ASP A 125 12.59 19.66 0.76
N TYR A 126 12.25 18.37 0.78
CA TYR A 126 13.02 17.39 1.54
C TYR A 126 14.36 17.18 0.83
N LYS A 127 15.45 17.61 1.47
CA LYS A 127 16.79 17.19 1.06
C LYS A 127 16.96 15.71 1.42
N PRO A 128 17.37 14.84 0.48
CA PRO A 128 17.75 13.49 0.82
C PRO A 128 18.99 13.54 1.74
N VAL A 129 18.95 12.79 2.84
CA VAL A 129 20.11 12.51 3.70
C VAL A 129 20.96 11.43 3.04
#